data_AF-A0A9P5ZRI1-F1
#
_entry.id   AF-A0A9P5ZRI1-F1
#
_cell.length_a   1.000
_cell.length_b   1.000
_cell.length_c   1.000
_cell.angle_alpha   90.00
_cell.angle_beta   90.00
_cell.angle_gamma   90.00
#
_symmetry.space_group_name_H-M   'P 1'
#
loop_
_entity.id
_entity.type
_entity.pdbx_description
1 polymer ?
#
loop_
_entity_poly.entity_id
_entity_poly.type
_entity_poly.pdbx_seq_one_letter_code
_entity_poly.pdbx_strand_id
1 'polypeptide(L)'
;MKWFVSAIAFLAVQVVSASPLEKRAGVNDVADVGYATLNGGTSGGSGGPTTVVTSLAALTSAVTGDAKKIVIISGTITGNAVVKVGSNTSVLGRNAVLNGVGLRVIDVNNVIIRNIKISNVLASAGDAIGIQAAHQVWIDHHLDLSSDRDHDKDFYDGLLDITHGATGVTVTNTKLHDHWKASLVGNSDSNGSEDIAITVTYANNVFSNLNSRTPSFRFGHGHIFNNVFDNNNDGINTRDGAQLLVENNVWTGTNKPLYATDEGFAVARGNDFGGASNTAPVGSFTTAPYSYSLVAASSVRSATSSAGATLSL
;
A
#
# COMPACT_ATOMS: atom_id res chain seq x y z
N MET A 1 -60.31 33.25 -28.24
CA MET A 1 -59.59 32.01 -27.91
C MET A 1 -58.09 32.34 -27.87
N LYS A 2 -57.56 32.73 -26.71
CA LYS A 2 -56.15 33.12 -26.54
C LYS A 2 -55.38 31.94 -25.97
N TRP A 3 -54.35 31.50 -26.68
CA TRP A 3 -53.48 30.39 -26.29
C TRP A 3 -52.39 30.94 -25.34
N PHE A 4 -52.29 30.37 -24.13
CA PHE A 4 -51.16 30.58 -23.24
C PHE A 4 -50.15 29.46 -23.46
N VAL A 5 -48.93 29.83 -23.85
CA VAL A 5 -47.77 28.93 -23.88
C VAL A 5 -47.02 29.14 -22.57
N SER A 6 -47.02 28.13 -21.70
CA SER A 6 -46.15 28.11 -20.51
C SER A 6 -44.80 27.51 -20.89
N ALA A 7 -43.75 28.33 -20.84
CA ALA A 7 -42.37 27.86 -20.90
C ALA A 7 -41.96 27.32 -19.52
N ILE A 8 -41.61 26.03 -19.46
CA ILE A 8 -40.99 25.41 -18.28
C ILE A 8 -39.48 25.60 -18.42
N ALA A 9 -38.89 26.46 -17.58
CA ALA A 9 -37.46 26.61 -17.46
C ALA A 9 -36.91 25.46 -16.59
N PHE A 10 -36.12 24.57 -17.19
CA PHE A 10 -35.32 23.59 -16.45
C PHE A 10 -34.11 24.30 -15.85
N LEU A 11 -34.09 24.47 -14.52
CA LEU A 11 -32.86 24.79 -13.79
C LEU A 11 -32.02 23.51 -13.68
N ALA A 12 -30.90 23.46 -14.41
CA ALA A 12 -29.85 22.49 -14.15
C ALA A 12 -29.14 22.84 -12.84
N VAL A 13 -29.40 22.06 -11.79
CA VAL A 13 -28.61 22.13 -10.55
C VAL A 13 -27.26 21.49 -10.85
N GLN A 14 -26.22 22.31 -11.01
CA GLN A 14 -24.86 21.80 -10.99
C GLN A 14 -24.50 21.44 -9.56
N VAL A 15 -24.44 20.14 -9.26
CA VAL A 15 -23.86 19.63 -8.03
C VAL A 15 -22.35 19.81 -8.18
N VAL A 16 -21.80 20.85 -7.54
CA VAL A 16 -20.37 20.99 -7.36
C VAL A 16 -19.97 19.94 -6.31
N SER A 17 -19.48 18.79 -6.78
CA SER A 17 -18.80 17.82 -5.93
C SER A 17 -17.53 18.49 -5.42
N ALA A 18 -17.54 18.98 -4.19
CA ALA A 18 -16.31 19.39 -3.54
C ALA A 18 -15.42 18.15 -3.44
N SER A 19 -14.24 18.19 -4.06
CA SER A 19 -13.20 17.19 -3.81
C SER A 19 -12.98 17.11 -2.31
N PRO A 20 -12.94 15.90 -1.70
CA PRO A 20 -12.59 15.77 -0.30
C PRO A 20 -11.29 16.53 -0.04
N LEU A 21 -11.27 17.35 1.01
CA LEU A 21 -10.01 17.93 1.51
C LEU A 21 -9.17 16.78 2.04
N GLU A 22 -8.18 16.35 1.26
CA GLU A 22 -7.25 15.27 1.61
C GLU A 22 -6.46 15.62 2.88
N LYS A 23 -6.34 14.66 3.80
CA LYS A 23 -5.61 14.83 5.06
C LYS A 23 -4.10 14.77 4.78
N ARG A 24 -3.39 15.86 5.01
CA ARG A 24 -1.91 15.89 4.93
C ARG A 24 -1.29 14.97 5.98
N ALA A 25 -0.12 14.41 5.68
CA ALA A 25 0.62 13.58 6.63
C ALA A 25 1.05 14.40 7.86
N GLY A 26 0.40 14.16 8.99
CA GLY A 26 0.72 14.79 10.27
C GLY A 26 1.86 14.07 11.01
N VAL A 27 2.70 14.86 11.68
CA VAL A 27 3.83 14.34 12.47
C VAL A 27 3.43 13.46 13.64
N ASN A 28 2.18 13.56 14.09
CA ASN A 28 1.63 12.78 15.21
C ASN A 28 0.52 11.81 14.80
N ASP A 29 0.34 11.59 13.49
CA ASP A 29 -0.66 10.63 13.02
C ASP A 29 -0.32 9.20 13.49
N VAL A 30 -1.38 8.44 13.71
CA VAL A 30 -1.35 7.04 14.12
C VAL A 30 -2.25 6.24 13.17
N ALA A 31 -1.97 4.95 13.01
CA ALA A 31 -2.79 4.09 12.16
C ALA A 31 -4.23 4.08 12.66
N ASP A 32 -5.17 4.28 11.74
CA ASP A 32 -6.60 4.41 12.00
C ASP A 32 -7.44 3.29 11.37
N VAL A 33 -6.83 2.42 10.57
CA VAL A 33 -7.47 1.27 9.93
C VAL A 33 -6.50 0.09 9.82
N GLY A 34 -7.06 -1.10 9.63
CA GLY A 34 -6.27 -2.28 9.30
C GLY A 34 -5.63 -2.94 10.50
N TYR A 35 -4.83 -3.98 10.22
CA TYR A 35 -4.09 -4.73 11.24
C TYR A 35 -3.14 -3.85 12.07
N ALA A 36 -2.68 -2.73 11.54
CA ALA A 36 -1.82 -1.77 12.24
C ALA A 36 -2.52 -1.06 13.42
N THR A 37 -3.85 -1.16 13.54
CA THR A 37 -4.63 -0.62 14.68
C THR A 37 -4.70 -1.58 15.87
N LEU A 38 -4.42 -2.86 15.66
CA LEU A 38 -4.52 -3.89 16.70
C LEU A 38 -3.32 -3.83 17.65
N ASN A 39 -3.32 -4.65 18.69
CA ASN A 39 -2.15 -4.86 19.57
C ASN A 39 -1.52 -3.58 20.16
N GLY A 40 -2.36 -2.59 20.47
CA GLY A 40 -1.90 -1.29 21.00
C GLY A 40 -1.68 -0.20 19.93
N GLY A 41 -1.91 -0.53 18.65
CA GLY A 41 -1.86 0.40 17.53
C GLY A 41 -0.45 0.63 17.00
N THR A 42 -0.36 1.48 15.98
CA THR A 42 0.90 1.91 15.36
C THR A 42 0.97 3.43 15.41
N SER A 43 1.86 3.96 16.25
CA SER A 43 2.04 5.40 16.44
C SER A 43 3.36 5.94 15.90
N GLY A 44 4.25 5.06 15.44
CA GLY A 44 5.61 5.40 15.02
C GLY A 44 6.31 6.31 16.05
N GLY A 45 6.83 7.41 15.54
CA GLY A 45 7.51 8.47 16.26
C GLY A 45 6.63 9.49 16.97
N SER A 46 5.30 9.40 16.90
CA SER A 46 4.37 10.45 17.39
C SER A 46 4.72 10.96 18.80
N GLY A 47 4.89 12.27 18.97
CA GLY A 47 5.34 12.90 20.21
C GLY A 47 6.85 12.81 20.51
N GLY A 48 7.65 12.23 19.62
CA GLY A 48 9.11 12.18 19.71
C GLY A 48 9.82 13.40 19.10
N PRO A 49 11.15 13.51 19.27
CA PRO A 49 11.97 14.52 18.60
C PRO A 49 11.84 14.41 17.08
N THR A 50 11.83 15.57 16.42
CA THR A 50 11.73 15.68 14.96
C THR A 50 13.05 16.16 14.36
N THR A 51 13.56 15.43 13.37
CA THR A 51 14.79 15.76 12.63
C THR A 51 14.47 15.87 11.14
N VAL A 52 14.96 16.93 10.48
CA VAL A 52 14.88 17.06 9.01
C VAL A 52 16.19 16.58 8.39
N VAL A 53 16.10 15.74 7.36
CA VAL A 53 17.25 15.17 6.65
C VAL A 53 17.17 15.46 5.15
N THR A 54 18.32 15.71 4.53
CA THR A 54 18.44 16.06 3.11
C THR A 54 19.53 15.26 2.40
N SER A 55 20.13 14.27 3.06
CA SER A 55 21.20 13.42 2.51
C SER A 55 21.06 11.98 2.99
N LEU A 56 21.62 11.04 2.22
CA LEU A 56 21.58 9.62 2.56
C LEU A 56 22.24 9.35 3.92
N ALA A 57 23.41 9.92 4.19
CA ALA A 57 24.10 9.74 5.46
C ALA A 57 23.27 10.26 6.66
N ALA A 58 22.62 11.43 6.50
CA ALA A 58 21.77 12.00 7.54
C ALA A 58 20.51 11.14 7.76
N LEU A 59 19.88 10.65 6.67
CA LEU A 59 18.74 9.74 6.75
C LEU A 59 19.12 8.46 7.50
N THR A 60 20.18 7.76 7.07
CA THR A 60 20.65 6.52 7.70
C THR A 60 20.93 6.70 9.20
N SER A 61 21.61 7.79 9.57
CA SER A 61 21.89 8.07 10.98
C SER A 61 20.61 8.38 11.77
N ALA A 62 19.71 9.17 11.21
CA ALA A 62 18.53 9.66 11.92
C ALA A 62 17.49 8.56 12.21
N VAL A 63 17.37 7.54 11.35
CA VAL A 63 16.36 6.48 11.52
C VAL A 63 16.84 5.27 12.34
N THR A 64 18.11 5.23 12.75
CA THR A 64 18.69 4.09 13.47
C THR A 64 18.25 4.03 14.94
N GLY A 65 18.14 2.81 15.48
CA GLY A 65 17.86 2.52 16.90
C GLY A 65 16.40 2.70 17.29
N ASP A 66 16.06 2.44 18.56
CA ASP A 66 14.65 2.25 18.96
C ASP A 66 14.02 3.42 19.74
N ALA A 67 14.79 4.47 20.04
CA ALA A 67 14.27 5.66 20.69
C ALA A 67 13.21 6.33 19.80
N LYS A 68 12.05 6.68 20.36
CA LYS A 68 10.95 7.31 19.64
C LYS A 68 11.43 8.54 18.85
N LYS A 69 11.14 8.62 17.54
CA LYS A 69 11.65 9.72 16.70
C LYS A 69 10.84 9.93 15.42
N ILE A 70 10.84 11.16 14.93
CA ILE A 70 10.24 11.55 13.66
C ILE A 70 11.36 12.05 12.75
N VAL A 71 11.49 11.46 11.57
CA VAL A 71 12.48 11.83 10.55
C VAL A 71 11.76 12.34 9.33
N ILE A 72 11.97 13.61 9.01
CA ILE A 72 11.39 14.27 7.85
C ILE A 72 12.43 14.34 6.74
N ILE A 73 12.22 13.60 5.66
CA ILE A 73 13.02 13.72 4.44
C ILE A 73 12.57 14.96 3.69
N SER A 74 13.50 15.82 3.30
CA SER A 74 13.21 17.04 2.55
C SER A 74 13.99 17.07 1.23
N GLY A 75 13.28 17.05 0.11
CA GLY A 75 13.87 17.02 -1.22
C GLY A 75 14.33 15.64 -1.68
N THR A 76 15.22 15.61 -2.66
CA THR A 76 15.69 14.38 -3.31
C THR A 76 16.97 13.86 -2.65
N ILE A 77 16.97 12.56 -2.32
CA ILE A 77 18.14 11.79 -1.91
C ILE A 77 18.34 10.69 -2.96
N THR A 78 19.52 10.64 -3.57
CA THR A 78 19.90 9.63 -4.57
C THR A 78 20.99 8.72 -4.01
N GLY A 79 20.95 7.43 -4.35
CA GLY A 79 21.96 6.46 -3.95
C GLY A 79 21.77 5.10 -4.60
N ASN A 80 22.43 4.10 -4.05
CA ASN A 80 22.24 2.68 -4.38
C ASN A 80 22.39 1.88 -3.08
N ALA A 81 21.38 2.01 -2.20
CA ALA A 81 21.46 1.49 -0.84
C ALA A 81 20.08 1.22 -0.27
N VAL A 82 20.02 0.38 0.76
CA VAL A 82 18.82 0.20 1.58
C VAL A 82 19.09 0.71 2.98
N VAL A 83 18.26 1.65 3.43
CA VAL A 83 18.33 2.24 4.77
C VAL A 83 17.46 1.44 5.73
N LYS A 84 18.06 0.95 6.82
CA LYS A 84 17.35 0.22 7.87
C LYS A 84 16.70 1.19 8.85
N VAL A 85 15.38 1.10 9.01
CA VAL A 85 14.57 1.94 9.90
C VAL A 85 14.39 1.22 11.23
N GLY A 86 14.75 1.87 12.35
CA GLY A 86 14.60 1.35 13.70
C GLY A 86 13.19 1.50 14.28
N SER A 87 12.93 0.87 15.43
CA SER A 87 11.62 0.89 16.08
C SER A 87 11.17 2.30 16.47
N ASN A 88 9.85 2.48 16.68
CA ASN A 88 9.25 3.73 17.15
C ASN A 88 9.58 4.95 16.27
N THR A 89 9.64 4.73 14.96
CA THR A 89 10.08 5.74 13.99
C THR A 89 8.95 6.11 13.05
N SER A 90 8.73 7.41 12.84
CA SER A 90 7.96 7.92 11.70
C SER A 90 8.90 8.51 10.67
N VAL A 91 8.96 7.93 9.48
CA VAL A 91 9.68 8.49 8.32
C VAL A 91 8.66 9.20 7.43
N LEU A 92 8.75 10.51 7.35
CA LEU A 92 7.78 11.36 6.66
C LEU A 92 8.48 12.14 5.54
N GLY A 93 7.81 12.33 4.42
CA GLY A 93 8.36 13.16 3.35
C GLY A 93 7.83 14.59 3.32
N ARG A 94 8.69 15.52 2.90
CA ARG A 94 8.39 16.90 2.50
C ARG A 94 9.02 17.13 1.13
N ASN A 95 8.24 16.97 0.08
CA ASN A 95 8.74 16.91 -1.30
C ASN A 95 9.86 15.85 -1.42
N ALA A 96 9.67 14.71 -0.73
CA ALA A 96 10.71 13.70 -0.56
C ALA A 96 10.74 12.74 -1.76
N VAL A 97 11.94 12.57 -2.32
CA VAL A 97 12.21 11.56 -3.34
C VAL A 97 13.43 10.76 -2.91
N LEU A 98 13.30 9.44 -2.86
CA LEU A 98 14.39 8.50 -2.70
C LEU A 98 14.63 7.79 -4.05
N ASN A 99 15.70 8.15 -4.74
CA ASN A 99 16.03 7.56 -6.05
C ASN A 99 17.19 6.57 -5.90
N GLY A 100 16.94 5.28 -6.13
CA GLY A 100 17.88 4.19 -5.89
C GLY A 100 18.13 3.89 -4.41
N VAL A 101 17.31 4.45 -3.51
CA VAL A 101 17.42 4.24 -2.06
C VAL A 101 16.15 3.58 -1.54
N GLY A 102 16.26 2.33 -1.08
CA GLY A 102 15.16 1.60 -0.44
C GLY A 102 15.10 1.80 1.07
N LEU A 103 13.98 1.44 1.69
CA LEU A 103 13.79 1.41 3.13
C LEU A 103 13.52 -0.02 3.61
N ARG A 104 14.18 -0.45 4.69
CA ARG A 104 13.99 -1.78 5.29
C ARG A 104 13.57 -1.65 6.74
N VAL A 105 12.39 -2.16 7.06
CA VAL A 105 11.86 -2.32 8.40
C VAL A 105 12.07 -3.79 8.76
N ILE A 106 13.12 -4.10 9.52
CA ILE A 106 13.51 -5.48 9.81
C ILE A 106 13.69 -5.71 11.30
N ASP A 107 13.01 -6.73 11.84
CA ASP A 107 13.12 -7.13 13.25
C ASP A 107 12.89 -5.96 14.22
N VAL A 108 11.87 -5.15 13.91
CA VAL A 108 11.52 -3.94 14.66
C VAL A 108 10.01 -3.79 14.75
N ASN A 109 9.56 -2.91 15.65
CA ASN A 109 8.15 -2.68 15.90
C ASN A 109 7.79 -1.19 15.79
N ASN A 110 6.52 -0.90 15.47
CA ASN A 110 5.93 0.43 15.56
C ASN A 110 6.62 1.45 14.62
N VAL A 111 6.43 1.27 13.31
CA VAL A 111 7.03 2.12 12.26
C VAL A 111 5.95 2.70 11.35
N ILE A 112 6.07 3.98 11.04
CA ILE A 112 5.22 4.70 10.09
C ILE A 112 6.08 5.22 8.94
N ILE A 113 5.68 4.99 7.70
CA ILE A 113 6.33 5.57 6.51
C ILE A 113 5.26 6.25 5.66
N ARG A 114 5.40 7.57 5.42
CA ARG A 114 4.39 8.38 4.74
C ARG A 114 4.96 9.43 3.82
N ASN A 115 4.23 9.76 2.76
CA ASN A 115 4.46 10.92 1.89
C ASN A 115 5.81 10.97 1.15
N ILE A 116 6.30 9.83 0.66
CA ILE A 116 7.63 9.71 0.02
C ILE A 116 7.48 9.06 -1.36
N LYS A 117 8.19 9.59 -2.36
CA LYS A 117 8.41 8.86 -3.60
C LYS A 117 9.66 8.00 -3.48
N ILE A 118 9.58 6.71 -3.79
CA ILE A 118 10.74 5.82 -3.86
C ILE A 118 10.80 5.20 -5.25
N SER A 119 11.92 5.35 -5.94
CA SER A 119 12.05 4.84 -7.31
C SER A 119 13.40 4.23 -7.64
N ASN A 120 13.42 3.32 -8.62
CA ASN A 120 14.63 2.78 -9.26
C ASN A 120 15.61 2.10 -8.29
N VAL A 121 15.09 1.38 -7.29
CA VAL A 121 15.93 0.62 -6.35
C VAL A 121 16.39 -0.67 -7.01
N LEU A 122 17.68 -0.72 -7.35
CA LEU A 122 18.29 -1.88 -8.01
C LEU A 122 18.11 -3.14 -7.18
N ALA A 123 17.89 -4.28 -7.84
CA ALA A 123 17.75 -5.58 -7.16
C ALA A 123 18.97 -5.92 -6.29
N SER A 124 20.16 -5.43 -6.67
CA SER A 124 21.40 -5.60 -5.89
C SER A 124 21.43 -4.82 -4.58
N ALA A 125 20.61 -3.78 -4.44
CA ALA A 125 20.38 -3.08 -3.18
C ALA A 125 19.24 -3.72 -2.38
N GLY A 126 18.14 -4.05 -3.04
CA GLY A 126 16.96 -4.69 -2.46
C GLY A 126 15.65 -4.11 -3.01
N ASP A 127 14.65 -4.01 -2.14
CA ASP A 127 13.30 -3.52 -2.48
C ASP A 127 13.18 -2.02 -2.23
N ALA A 128 12.18 -1.37 -2.85
CA ALA A 128 11.85 0.01 -2.49
C ALA A 128 11.40 0.13 -1.02
N ILE A 129 10.55 -0.79 -0.56
CA ILE A 129 10.22 -1.00 0.85
C ILE A 129 10.23 -2.51 1.14
N GLY A 130 11.03 -2.93 2.12
CA GLY A 130 10.95 -4.29 2.66
C GLY A 130 10.55 -4.26 4.14
N ILE A 131 9.59 -5.10 4.51
CA ILE A 131 9.08 -5.28 5.88
C ILE A 131 9.30 -6.75 6.25
N GLN A 132 10.18 -7.03 7.20
CA GLN A 132 10.68 -8.39 7.47
C GLN A 132 10.74 -8.67 8.97
N ALA A 133 10.07 -9.70 9.47
CA ALA A 133 10.01 -9.98 10.91
C ALA A 133 9.62 -8.77 11.76
N ALA A 134 8.84 -7.85 11.17
CA ALA A 134 8.47 -6.59 11.78
C ALA A 134 7.01 -6.60 12.19
N HIS A 135 6.71 -5.79 13.20
CA HIS A 135 5.37 -5.73 13.81
C HIS A 135 4.85 -4.30 13.83
N GLN A 136 3.54 -4.12 13.68
CA GLN A 136 2.88 -2.80 13.78
C GLN A 136 3.51 -1.78 12.84
N VAL A 137 3.32 -1.98 11.53
CA VAL A 137 3.89 -1.14 10.48
C VAL A 137 2.78 -0.52 9.65
N TRP A 138 2.83 0.80 9.47
CA TRP A 138 1.86 1.52 8.67
C TRP A 138 2.54 2.30 7.55
N ILE A 139 2.23 1.90 6.31
CA ILE A 139 2.65 2.56 5.08
C ILE A 139 1.45 3.32 4.56
N ASP A 140 1.52 4.65 4.48
CA ASP A 140 0.31 5.44 4.26
C ASP A 140 0.52 6.79 3.55
N HIS A 141 -0.55 7.28 2.90
CA HIS A 141 -0.72 8.63 2.34
C HIS A 141 0.43 9.09 1.45
N HIS A 142 0.18 9.07 0.14
CA HIS A 142 1.08 9.61 -0.89
C HIS A 142 2.47 8.96 -0.91
N LEU A 143 2.54 7.66 -0.63
CA LEU A 143 3.66 6.86 -1.12
C LEU A 143 3.46 6.60 -2.62
N ASP A 144 4.52 6.83 -3.38
CA ASP A 144 4.63 6.59 -4.83
C ASP A 144 5.84 5.68 -5.04
N LEU A 145 5.58 4.42 -5.40
CA LEU A 145 6.60 3.37 -5.56
C LEU A 145 6.63 2.93 -7.02
N SER A 146 7.78 3.11 -7.68
CA SER A 146 7.93 2.74 -9.09
C SER A 146 9.35 2.39 -9.46
N SER A 147 9.55 1.73 -10.59
CA SER A 147 10.86 1.72 -11.26
C SER A 147 10.64 2.00 -12.74
N ASP A 148 10.92 1.03 -13.61
CA ASP A 148 10.53 1.03 -15.01
C ASP A 148 10.15 -0.40 -15.46
N ARG A 149 9.66 -0.50 -16.70
CA ARG A 149 9.37 -1.77 -17.39
C ARG A 149 10.24 -1.97 -18.63
N ASP A 150 11.28 -1.15 -18.78
CA ASP A 150 12.18 -1.16 -19.94
C ASP A 150 13.31 -2.18 -19.74
N HIS A 151 13.60 -2.54 -18.49
CA HIS A 151 14.51 -3.62 -18.13
C HIS A 151 13.77 -4.96 -17.94
N ASP A 152 14.52 -6.05 -17.80
CA ASP A 152 13.95 -7.34 -17.42
C ASP A 152 13.48 -7.35 -15.95
N LYS A 153 12.71 -8.39 -15.61
CA LYS A 153 12.04 -8.53 -14.32
C LYS A 153 12.98 -8.60 -13.11
N ASP A 154 14.27 -8.88 -13.28
CA ASP A 154 15.23 -9.06 -12.18
C ASP A 154 16.30 -7.94 -12.13
N PHE A 155 16.22 -6.95 -13.00
CA PHE A 155 17.02 -5.72 -12.86
C PHE A 155 16.67 -4.95 -11.58
N TYR A 156 15.37 -4.92 -11.26
CA TYR A 156 14.83 -4.49 -9.97
C TYR A 156 14.17 -5.67 -9.23
N ASP A 157 14.02 -5.58 -7.91
CA ASP A 157 13.32 -6.61 -7.13
C ASP A 157 11.86 -6.24 -6.81
N GLY A 158 11.46 -6.19 -5.53
CA GLY A 158 10.11 -5.79 -5.11
C GLY A 158 9.95 -4.27 -4.99
N LEU A 159 8.72 -3.77 -5.17
CA LEU A 159 8.39 -2.41 -4.69
C LEU A 159 8.08 -2.44 -3.18
N LEU A 160 7.19 -3.33 -2.75
CA LEU A 160 6.77 -3.42 -1.35
C LEU A 160 6.64 -4.89 -0.94
N ASP A 161 7.65 -5.43 -0.28
CA ASP A 161 7.69 -6.83 0.12
C ASP A 161 7.51 -6.97 1.64
N ILE A 162 6.62 -7.88 2.05
CA ILE A 162 6.27 -8.17 3.45
C ILE A 162 6.54 -9.65 3.72
N THR A 163 7.57 -9.97 4.47
CA THR A 163 8.06 -11.35 4.60
C THR A 163 8.47 -11.68 6.03
N HIS A 164 8.85 -12.94 6.26
CA HIS A 164 9.39 -13.40 7.55
C HIS A 164 8.43 -13.11 8.70
N GLY A 165 7.21 -13.64 8.65
CA GLY A 165 6.28 -13.55 9.78
C GLY A 165 5.83 -12.14 10.18
N ALA A 166 6.00 -11.14 9.32
CA ALA A 166 5.60 -9.76 9.64
C ALA A 166 4.10 -9.64 9.91
N THR A 167 3.73 -9.02 11.03
CA THR A 167 2.34 -8.92 11.50
C THR A 167 1.92 -7.49 11.79
N GLY A 168 0.62 -7.21 11.79
CA GLY A 168 0.17 -5.85 12.11
C GLY A 168 0.49 -4.84 10.99
N VAL A 169 0.63 -5.30 9.74
CA VAL A 169 1.03 -4.43 8.62
C VAL A 169 -0.21 -3.86 7.93
N THR A 170 -0.20 -2.56 7.64
CA THR A 170 -1.24 -1.90 6.87
C THR A 170 -0.63 -0.98 5.83
N VAL A 171 -1.09 -1.10 4.59
CA VAL A 171 -0.70 -0.30 3.44
C VAL A 171 -1.93 0.43 2.92
N THR A 172 -1.93 1.76 3.03
CA THR A 172 -3.07 2.60 2.66
C THR A 172 -2.67 3.75 1.74
N ASN A 173 -3.59 4.19 0.88
CA ASN A 173 -3.43 5.42 0.08
C ASN A 173 -2.09 5.53 -0.68
N THR A 174 -1.57 4.38 -1.13
CA THR A 174 -0.26 4.22 -1.76
C THR A 174 -0.43 3.86 -3.24
N LYS A 175 0.47 4.36 -4.09
CA LYS A 175 0.52 4.04 -5.50
C LYS A 175 1.74 3.16 -5.82
N LEU A 176 1.51 1.96 -6.33
CA LEU A 176 2.53 1.06 -6.87
C LEU A 176 2.35 1.02 -8.39
N HIS A 177 3.38 1.39 -9.15
CA HIS A 177 3.23 1.45 -10.59
C HIS A 177 4.53 1.27 -11.38
N ASP A 178 4.38 1.01 -12.68
CA ASP A 178 5.48 0.94 -13.65
C ASP A 178 6.62 0.03 -13.19
N HIS A 179 6.30 -1.24 -12.93
CA HIS A 179 7.25 -2.19 -12.35
C HIS A 179 6.91 -3.65 -12.65
N TRP A 180 7.89 -4.54 -12.51
CA TRP A 180 7.69 -5.97 -12.78
C TRP A 180 7.08 -6.75 -11.60
N LYS A 181 7.69 -6.69 -10.42
CA LYS A 181 7.29 -7.47 -9.23
C LYS A 181 6.80 -6.53 -8.14
N ALA A 182 5.49 -6.28 -8.05
CA ALA A 182 4.99 -5.18 -7.22
C ALA A 182 5.08 -5.44 -5.71
N SER A 183 4.33 -6.41 -5.19
CA SER A 183 4.28 -6.69 -3.76
C SER A 183 4.20 -8.17 -3.44
N LEU A 184 5.24 -8.69 -2.80
CA LEU A 184 5.30 -10.05 -2.28
C LEU A 184 4.86 -10.07 -0.81
N VAL A 185 4.02 -11.04 -0.45
CA VAL A 185 3.67 -11.34 0.94
C VAL A 185 3.98 -12.80 1.23
N GLY A 186 4.97 -13.06 2.10
CA GLY A 186 5.57 -14.38 2.32
C GLY A 186 6.52 -14.79 1.19
N ASN A 187 7.80 -15.03 1.49
CA ASN A 187 8.85 -15.10 0.47
C ASN A 187 9.01 -16.47 -0.19
N SER A 188 8.72 -17.55 0.53
CA SER A 188 9.00 -18.92 0.11
C SER A 188 7.87 -19.87 0.49
N ASP A 189 7.54 -20.80 -0.40
CA ASP A 189 6.56 -21.89 -0.17
C ASP A 189 7.03 -22.81 1.00
N SER A 190 8.31 -22.75 1.37
CA SER A 190 8.89 -23.51 2.50
C SER A 190 8.96 -22.74 3.83
N ASN A 191 8.51 -21.49 3.89
CA ASN A 191 8.60 -20.67 5.11
C ASN A 191 7.31 -20.66 5.95
N GLY A 192 6.40 -21.61 5.71
CA GLY A 192 5.07 -21.62 6.33
C GLY A 192 5.06 -21.69 7.86
N SER A 193 6.11 -22.22 8.50
CA SER A 193 6.20 -22.28 9.97
C SER A 193 6.22 -20.89 10.63
N GLU A 194 6.75 -19.90 9.90
CA GLU A 194 6.82 -18.50 10.34
C GLU A 194 5.72 -17.67 9.66
N ASP A 195 5.57 -17.80 8.34
CA ASP A 195 4.74 -16.90 7.54
C ASP A 195 3.22 -17.10 7.72
N ILE A 196 2.78 -18.20 8.37
CA ILE A 196 1.37 -18.38 8.76
C ILE A 196 0.88 -17.28 9.73
N ALA A 197 1.80 -16.62 10.44
CA ALA A 197 1.49 -15.52 11.32
C ALA A 197 1.22 -14.20 10.58
N ILE A 198 1.58 -14.09 9.29
CA ILE A 198 1.50 -12.84 8.55
C ILE A 198 0.08 -12.28 8.55
N THR A 199 -0.04 -10.99 8.83
CA THR A 199 -1.31 -10.26 8.81
C THR A 199 -1.13 -8.91 8.13
N VAL A 200 -1.81 -8.71 7.00
CA VAL A 200 -1.63 -7.53 6.14
C VAL A 200 -2.97 -6.95 5.72
N THR A 201 -3.06 -5.62 5.70
CA THR A 201 -4.18 -4.88 5.11
C THR A 201 -3.69 -4.06 3.93
N TYR A 202 -4.37 -4.13 2.79
CA TYR A 202 -4.21 -3.19 1.67
C TYR A 202 -5.52 -2.45 1.45
N ALA A 203 -5.54 -1.13 1.63
CA ALA A 203 -6.74 -0.34 1.45
C ALA A 203 -6.54 0.98 0.70
N ASN A 204 -7.46 1.31 -0.20
CA ASN A 204 -7.43 2.58 -0.94
C ASN A 204 -6.12 2.82 -1.74
N ASN A 205 -5.46 1.74 -2.17
CA ASN A 205 -4.23 1.83 -2.96
C ASN A 205 -4.52 1.82 -4.46
N VAL A 206 -3.55 2.25 -5.25
CA VAL A 206 -3.56 2.17 -6.70
C VAL A 206 -2.40 1.31 -7.17
N PHE A 207 -2.72 0.20 -7.83
CA PHE A 207 -1.78 -0.72 -8.47
C PHE A 207 -1.93 -0.56 -9.99
N SER A 208 -0.94 0.01 -10.68
CA SER A 208 -1.13 0.33 -12.11
C SER A 208 0.09 0.05 -12.99
N ASN A 209 -0.12 -0.52 -14.17
CA ASN A 209 0.95 -0.89 -15.11
C ASN A 209 2.03 -1.78 -14.46
N LEU A 210 1.58 -2.82 -13.74
CA LEU A 210 2.45 -3.78 -13.07
C LEU A 210 2.43 -5.12 -13.82
N ASN A 211 3.57 -5.80 -13.90
CA ASN A 211 3.59 -7.12 -14.53
C ASN A 211 2.97 -8.19 -13.62
N SER A 212 3.38 -8.25 -12.36
CA SER A 212 2.85 -9.25 -11.43
C SER A 212 2.92 -8.86 -9.95
N ARG A 213 2.36 -9.76 -9.12
CA ARG A 213 2.36 -9.68 -7.64
C ARG A 213 1.56 -8.48 -7.14
N THR A 214 0.25 -8.46 -7.40
CA THR A 214 -0.62 -7.33 -7.00
C THR A 214 -1.68 -7.68 -5.94
N PRO A 215 -1.34 -8.18 -4.73
CA PRO A 215 -0.09 -8.79 -4.30
C PRO A 215 -0.01 -10.30 -4.66
N SER A 216 1.17 -10.90 -4.50
CA SER A 216 1.31 -12.37 -4.38
C SER A 216 1.42 -12.73 -2.92
N PHE A 217 0.45 -13.48 -2.39
CA PHE A 217 0.26 -13.67 -0.95
C PHE A 217 0.29 -15.14 -0.54
N ARG A 218 1.17 -15.49 0.40
CA ARG A 218 1.30 -16.83 0.98
C ARG A 218 0.88 -16.90 2.45
N PHE A 219 0.36 -18.07 2.85
CA PHE A 219 0.05 -18.49 4.22
C PHE A 219 -0.93 -17.64 5.03
N GLY A 220 -0.54 -16.44 5.46
CA GLY A 220 -1.23 -15.65 6.46
C GLY A 220 -2.60 -15.10 6.02
N HIS A 221 -3.05 -14.06 6.73
CA HIS A 221 -4.35 -13.43 6.49
C HIS A 221 -4.17 -12.05 5.85
N GLY A 222 -4.86 -11.84 4.74
CA GLY A 222 -4.85 -10.58 4.00
C GLY A 222 -6.24 -9.99 3.89
N HIS A 223 -6.40 -8.72 4.22
CA HIS A 223 -7.62 -7.97 3.93
C HIS A 223 -7.32 -6.89 2.89
N ILE A 224 -7.95 -7.00 1.73
CA ILE A 224 -7.65 -6.19 0.54
C ILE A 224 -8.94 -5.52 0.11
N PHE A 225 -9.08 -4.21 0.32
CA PHE A 225 -10.34 -3.52 0.03
C PHE A 225 -10.21 -2.11 -0.55
N ASN A 226 -11.21 -1.68 -1.32
CA ASN A 226 -11.23 -0.36 -1.98
C ASN A 226 -9.96 -0.02 -2.80
N ASN A 227 -9.24 -1.01 -3.33
CA ASN A 227 -8.06 -0.76 -4.17
C ASN A 227 -8.44 -0.65 -5.65
N VAL A 228 -7.66 0.10 -6.40
CA VAL A 228 -7.71 0.18 -7.87
C VAL A 228 -6.58 -0.65 -8.47
N PHE A 229 -6.90 -1.53 -9.41
CA PHE A 229 -5.95 -2.34 -10.16
C PHE A 229 -6.09 -2.10 -11.66
N ASP A 230 -5.19 -1.31 -12.26
CA ASP A 230 -5.32 -0.83 -13.63
C ASP A 230 -4.19 -1.29 -14.54
N ASN A 231 -4.53 -1.98 -15.62
CA ASN A 231 -3.60 -2.41 -16.66
C ASN A 231 -2.42 -3.24 -16.09
N ASN A 232 -2.71 -4.05 -15.07
CA ASN A 232 -1.76 -5.03 -14.55
C ASN A 232 -1.89 -6.32 -15.35
N ASN A 233 -0.77 -6.99 -15.62
CA ASN A 233 -0.81 -8.25 -16.36
C ASN A 233 -1.47 -9.38 -15.53
N ASP A 234 -1.21 -9.43 -14.22
CA ASP A 234 -1.98 -10.26 -13.27
C ASP A 234 -2.49 -9.46 -12.06
N GLY A 235 -3.45 -10.05 -11.35
CA GLY A 235 -4.08 -9.51 -10.16
C GLY A 235 -3.56 -10.11 -8.85
N ILE A 236 -4.46 -10.25 -7.88
CA ILE A 236 -4.16 -10.84 -6.58
C ILE A 236 -3.95 -12.35 -6.75
N ASN A 237 -2.79 -12.85 -6.31
CA ASN A 237 -2.47 -14.27 -6.29
C ASN A 237 -2.45 -14.79 -4.85
N THR A 238 -3.43 -15.61 -4.47
CA THR A 238 -3.45 -16.27 -3.16
C THR A 238 -2.78 -17.65 -3.25
N ARG A 239 -1.91 -17.97 -2.29
CA ARG A 239 -1.03 -19.15 -2.37
C ARG A 239 -0.78 -19.80 -1.02
N ASP A 240 -0.36 -21.06 -1.02
CA ASP A 240 0.18 -21.78 0.13
C ASP A 240 -0.67 -21.63 1.41
N GLY A 241 -1.99 -21.83 1.30
CA GLY A 241 -2.92 -21.74 2.41
C GLY A 241 -3.39 -20.34 2.79
N ALA A 242 -2.93 -19.29 2.10
CA ALA A 242 -3.34 -17.90 2.35
C ALA A 242 -4.85 -17.73 2.42
N GLN A 243 -5.32 -16.92 3.36
CA GLN A 243 -6.73 -16.61 3.56
C GLN A 243 -6.97 -15.12 3.32
N LEU A 244 -7.58 -14.80 2.17
CA LEU A 244 -7.83 -13.40 1.80
C LEU A 244 -9.30 -13.02 1.95
N LEU A 245 -9.56 -11.84 2.48
CA LEU A 245 -10.84 -11.14 2.38
C LEU A 245 -10.66 -10.02 1.36
N VAL A 246 -11.35 -10.10 0.23
CA VAL A 246 -11.17 -9.20 -0.92
C VAL A 246 -12.47 -8.46 -1.18
N GLU A 247 -12.56 -7.18 -0.78
CA GLU A 247 -13.83 -6.44 -0.72
C GLU A 247 -13.82 -5.12 -1.49
N ASN A 248 -14.80 -4.91 -2.37
CA ASN A 248 -15.01 -3.63 -3.06
C ASN A 248 -13.77 -3.06 -3.76
N ASN A 249 -12.95 -3.90 -4.39
CA ASN A 249 -11.86 -3.45 -5.25
C ASN A 249 -12.33 -3.36 -6.70
N VAL A 250 -11.60 -2.61 -7.52
CA VAL A 250 -11.93 -2.41 -8.93
C VAL A 250 -10.74 -2.73 -9.84
N TRP A 251 -11.01 -3.44 -10.93
CA TRP A 251 -10.00 -3.83 -11.91
C TRP A 251 -10.31 -3.26 -13.30
N THR A 252 -9.27 -2.92 -14.06
CA THR A 252 -9.33 -2.77 -15.53
C THR A 252 -8.10 -3.39 -16.18
N GLY A 253 -8.25 -3.91 -17.39
CA GLY A 253 -7.11 -4.33 -18.23
C GLY A 253 -6.39 -5.61 -17.79
N THR A 254 -6.98 -6.42 -16.91
CA THR A 254 -6.46 -7.76 -16.55
C THR A 254 -7.47 -8.85 -16.82
N ASN A 255 -6.99 -10.04 -17.19
CA ASN A 255 -7.81 -11.25 -17.35
C ASN A 255 -7.77 -12.17 -16.12
N LYS A 256 -6.95 -11.84 -15.11
CA LYS A 256 -6.72 -12.67 -13.91
C LYS A 256 -6.73 -11.81 -12.64
N PRO A 257 -7.85 -11.15 -12.30
CA PRO A 257 -7.89 -10.15 -11.23
C PRO A 257 -7.72 -10.75 -9.82
N LEU A 258 -8.21 -11.97 -9.60
CA LEU A 258 -8.07 -12.72 -8.36
C LEU A 258 -8.01 -14.22 -8.70
N TYR A 259 -6.90 -14.86 -8.36
CA TYR A 259 -6.63 -16.25 -8.68
C TYR A 259 -5.76 -16.91 -7.60
N ALA A 260 -5.60 -18.23 -7.69
CA ALA A 260 -4.76 -18.99 -6.78
C ALA A 260 -3.67 -19.77 -7.51
N THR A 261 -2.53 -19.94 -6.84
CA THR A 261 -1.44 -20.85 -7.23
C THR A 261 -1.05 -21.64 -5.98
N ASP A 262 -0.78 -22.94 -6.08
CA ASP A 262 -0.32 -23.74 -4.93
C ASP A 262 -1.26 -23.64 -3.69
N GLU A 263 -2.58 -23.71 -3.93
CA GLU A 263 -3.63 -23.79 -2.89
C GLU A 263 -3.74 -22.60 -1.91
N GLY A 264 -4.03 -21.40 -2.42
CA GLY A 264 -4.55 -20.30 -1.59
C GLY A 264 -6.06 -20.11 -1.69
N PHE A 265 -6.62 -19.28 -0.81
CA PHE A 265 -8.05 -19.04 -0.71
C PHE A 265 -8.41 -17.55 -0.64
N ALA A 266 -9.60 -17.20 -1.12
CA ALA A 266 -10.14 -15.86 -1.03
C ALA A 266 -11.67 -15.84 -0.88
N VAL A 267 -12.15 -15.01 0.02
CA VAL A 267 -13.56 -14.60 0.13
C VAL A 267 -13.69 -13.26 -0.58
N ALA A 268 -14.34 -13.25 -1.75
CA ALA A 268 -14.50 -12.06 -2.57
C ALA A 268 -15.93 -11.48 -2.47
N ARG A 269 -16.07 -10.18 -2.19
CA ARG A 269 -17.39 -9.51 -2.08
C ARG A 269 -17.36 -8.11 -2.69
N GLY A 270 -18.44 -7.74 -3.40
CA GLY A 270 -18.64 -6.38 -3.91
C GLY A 270 -17.57 -5.84 -4.87
N ASN A 271 -16.68 -6.69 -5.38
CA ASN A 271 -15.62 -6.33 -6.32
C ASN A 271 -16.18 -6.08 -7.73
N ASP A 272 -15.58 -5.13 -8.44
CA ASP A 272 -15.74 -4.98 -9.89
C ASP A 272 -14.50 -5.54 -10.61
N PHE A 273 -14.62 -6.76 -11.12
CA PHE A 273 -13.53 -7.46 -11.81
C PHE A 273 -13.26 -6.98 -13.24
N GLY A 274 -13.89 -5.89 -13.70
CA GLY A 274 -13.61 -5.30 -15.01
C GLY A 274 -13.95 -6.22 -16.19
N GLY A 275 -14.94 -7.11 -16.02
CA GLY A 275 -15.35 -8.11 -17.01
C GLY A 275 -14.63 -9.46 -16.93
N ALA A 276 -13.59 -9.58 -16.09
CA ALA A 276 -12.98 -10.87 -15.77
C ALA A 276 -13.69 -11.57 -14.60
N SER A 277 -13.17 -12.71 -14.14
CA SER A 277 -13.76 -13.50 -13.06
C SER A 277 -12.73 -13.84 -11.98
N ASN A 278 -13.22 -13.98 -10.74
CA ASN A 278 -12.46 -14.61 -9.65
C ASN A 278 -12.34 -16.12 -9.92
N THR A 279 -11.12 -16.66 -9.83
CA THR A 279 -10.85 -18.10 -9.92
C THR A 279 -10.20 -18.67 -8.66
N ALA A 280 -9.97 -17.86 -7.63
CA ALA A 280 -9.46 -18.34 -6.35
C ALA A 280 -10.51 -19.19 -5.62
N PRO A 281 -10.14 -20.36 -5.07
CA PRO A 281 -10.99 -21.14 -4.18
C PRO A 281 -11.50 -20.30 -3.00
N VAL A 282 -12.74 -20.57 -2.56
CA VAL A 282 -13.34 -19.83 -1.45
C VAL A 282 -12.71 -20.25 -0.13
N GLY A 283 -12.29 -19.26 0.67
CA GLY A 283 -11.68 -19.46 1.99
C GLY A 283 -12.66 -19.34 3.15
N SER A 284 -12.11 -19.27 4.36
CA SER A 284 -12.86 -19.15 5.62
C SER A 284 -12.73 -17.76 6.27
N PHE A 285 -11.77 -16.94 5.83
CA PHE A 285 -11.59 -15.58 6.36
C PHE A 285 -12.67 -14.63 5.86
N THR A 286 -13.75 -14.54 6.64
CA THR A 286 -14.98 -13.84 6.27
C THR A 286 -15.19 -12.50 6.95
N THR A 287 -14.38 -12.18 7.98
CA THR A 287 -14.51 -10.98 8.80
C THR A 287 -13.12 -10.51 9.25
N ALA A 288 -12.78 -9.26 8.95
CA ALA A 288 -11.55 -8.65 9.46
C ALA A 288 -11.68 -8.32 10.97
N PRO A 289 -10.60 -8.45 11.77
CA PRO A 289 -10.65 -8.29 13.24
C PRO A 289 -10.59 -6.84 13.73
N TYR A 290 -10.92 -5.86 12.88
CA TYR A 290 -10.89 -4.42 13.18
C TYR A 290 -12.07 -3.72 12.50
N SER A 291 -12.36 -2.48 12.91
CA SER A 291 -13.37 -1.65 12.26
C SER A 291 -12.83 -1.07 10.95
N TYR A 292 -13.68 -1.02 9.92
CA TYR A 292 -13.36 -0.43 8.62
C TYR A 292 -14.64 0.03 7.92
N SER A 293 -14.48 0.80 6.85
CA SER A 293 -15.60 1.23 6.00
C SER A 293 -15.28 0.92 4.55
N LEU A 294 -16.28 0.39 3.85
CA LEU A 294 -16.20 0.11 2.42
C LEU A 294 -16.81 1.27 1.65
N VAL A 295 -16.14 1.65 0.55
CA VAL A 295 -16.71 2.53 -0.46
C VAL A 295 -17.35 1.64 -1.51
N ALA A 296 -18.49 2.04 -2.08
CA ALA A 296 -19.07 1.27 -3.19
C ALA A 296 -18.06 1.17 -4.34
N ALA A 297 -17.94 0.01 -4.99
CA ALA A 297 -16.96 -0.22 -6.06
C ALA A 297 -16.97 0.89 -7.13
N SER A 298 -18.14 1.38 -7.51
CA SER A 298 -18.31 2.49 -8.48
C SER A 298 -17.67 3.81 -8.05
N SER A 299 -17.40 4.01 -6.77
CA SER A 299 -16.81 5.23 -6.18
C SER A 299 -15.37 5.02 -5.71
N VAL A 300 -14.82 3.81 -5.81
CA VAL A 300 -13.45 3.51 -5.38
C VAL A 300 -12.44 4.35 -6.15
N ARG A 301 -12.57 4.43 -7.49
CA ARG A 301 -11.65 5.22 -8.32
C ARG A 301 -11.57 6.69 -7.93
N SER A 302 -12.72 7.30 -7.61
CA SER A 302 -12.73 8.68 -7.14
C SER A 302 -12.15 8.81 -5.74
N ALA A 303 -12.45 7.86 -4.85
CA ALA A 303 -11.93 7.84 -3.49
C ALA A 303 -10.41 7.64 -3.41
N THR A 304 -9.79 6.97 -4.39
CA THR A 304 -8.33 6.74 -4.44
C THR A 304 -7.58 7.73 -5.34
N SER A 305 -8.26 8.75 -5.90
CA SER A 305 -7.65 9.66 -6.89
C SER A 305 -6.49 10.49 -6.35
N SER A 306 -6.38 10.62 -5.03
CA SER A 306 -5.30 11.31 -4.33
C SER A 306 -4.10 10.41 -4.00
N ALA A 307 -4.19 9.08 -4.15
CA ALA A 307 -3.09 8.17 -3.84
C ALA A 307 -1.82 8.57 -4.62
N GLY A 308 -0.69 8.75 -3.92
CA GLY A 308 0.60 9.18 -4.50
C GLY A 308 0.73 10.67 -4.89
N ALA A 309 -0.35 11.48 -4.83
CA ALA A 309 -0.41 12.75 -5.56
C ALA A 309 0.12 14.03 -4.87
N THR A 310 0.40 14.06 -3.56
CA THR A 310 0.76 15.32 -2.87
C THR A 310 1.88 15.18 -1.85
N LEU A 311 3.09 15.62 -2.22
CA LEU A 311 4.30 15.54 -1.39
C LEU A 311 4.47 16.66 -0.35
N SER A 312 3.48 17.52 -0.11
CA SER A 312 3.60 18.60 0.88
C SER A 312 3.14 18.18 2.28
N LEU A 313 3.95 18.43 3.31
CA LEU A 313 3.53 18.35 4.72
C LEU A 313 2.43 19.36 5.06
#